data_AF-C3YCY8-F1
#
_entry.id   AF-C3YCY8-F1
#
_cell.length_a   1.000
_cell.length_b   1.000
_cell.length_c   1.000
_cell.angle_alpha   90.00
_cell.angle_beta   90.00
_cell.angle_gamma   90.00
#
_symmetry.space_group_name_H-M   'P 1'
#
loop_
_entity.id
_entity.type
_entity.pdbx_description
1 polymer ?
#
loop_
_entity_poly.entity_id
_entity_poly.type
_entity_poly.pdbx_seq_one_letter_code
_entity_poly.pdbx_strand_id
1 'polypeptide(L)'
;MGDANQALALSGKSNWKVDMFSCFDNIGLCALTFCCPCVTAGKNAEAVGEDCLKFGLYSVLGPMGMYSMAYTRTKIAAKEGIPADFATNLLIYGTVPCCALMQEAQQMESVKVPQPTAQEEMTRE
;
A
#
# COMPACT_ATOMS: atom_id res chain seq x y z
N MET A 1 17.70 14.16 -24.54
CA MET A 1 16.59 14.01 -23.57
C MET A 1 16.48 12.53 -23.28
N GLY A 2 17.31 12.04 -22.36
CA GLY A 2 17.25 10.65 -21.85
C GLY A 2 16.43 10.71 -20.57
N ASP A 3 15.29 10.03 -20.59
CA ASP A 3 14.20 10.22 -19.65
C ASP A 3 14.61 9.89 -18.21
N ALA A 4 14.27 10.76 -17.26
CA ALA A 4 14.42 10.51 -15.82
C ALA A 4 13.86 9.15 -15.38
N ASN A 5 12.92 8.60 -16.16
CA ASN A 5 12.37 7.26 -16.03
C ASN A 5 13.42 6.13 -16.13
N GLN A 6 14.44 6.27 -16.98
CA GLN A 6 15.50 5.26 -17.11
C GLN A 6 16.49 5.29 -15.94
N ALA A 7 16.77 6.48 -15.40
CA ALA A 7 17.65 6.63 -14.23
C ALA A 7 17.02 6.05 -12.96
N LEU A 8 15.70 6.16 -12.82
CA LEU A 8 14.95 5.59 -11.68
C LEU A 8 14.92 4.05 -11.73
N ALA A 9 14.75 3.46 -12.92
CA ALA A 9 14.80 2.01 -13.11
C ALA A 9 16.16 1.41 -12.72
N LEU A 10 17.25 2.17 -12.89
CA LEU A 10 18.62 1.78 -12.51
C LEU A 10 18.95 2.02 -11.02
N SER A 11 18.27 2.95 -10.35
CA SER A 11 18.58 3.31 -8.96
C SER A 11 18.00 2.33 -7.93
N GLY A 12 17.12 1.40 -8.31
CA GLY A 12 16.42 0.51 -7.37
C GLY A 12 15.50 1.24 -6.38
N LYS A 13 15.41 2.58 -6.44
CA LYS A 13 14.51 3.39 -5.64
C LYS A 13 13.14 3.38 -6.29
N SER A 14 12.19 2.77 -5.60
CA SER A 14 10.78 2.88 -5.95
C SER A 14 10.29 4.29 -5.60
N ASN A 15 9.48 4.94 -6.45
CA ASN A 15 8.90 6.28 -6.17
C ASN A 15 7.82 6.26 -5.05
N TRP A 16 7.70 5.17 -4.31
CA TRP A 16 6.79 5.06 -3.18
C TRP A 16 7.36 5.82 -1.97
N LYS A 17 6.50 6.44 -1.15
CA LYS A 17 6.87 7.23 0.04
C LYS A 17 7.61 6.41 1.09
N VAL A 18 7.32 5.10 1.14
CA VAL A 18 7.90 4.15 2.09
C VAL A 18 8.38 2.90 1.35
N ASP A 19 9.41 2.26 1.88
CA ASP A 19 9.94 1.02 1.32
C ASP A 19 8.95 -0.15 1.52
N MET A 20 9.03 -1.15 0.65
CA MET A 20 8.10 -2.28 0.65
C MET A 20 8.09 -3.05 1.99
N PHE A 21 9.22 -3.09 2.70
CA PHE A 21 9.37 -3.81 3.98
C PHE A 21 9.41 -2.88 5.21
N SER A 22 9.07 -1.61 5.05
CA SER A 22 8.94 -0.62 6.14
C SER A 22 7.61 -0.77 6.92
N CYS A 23 6.91 -1.90 6.77
CA CYS A 23 5.65 -2.18 7.44
C CYS A 23 5.73 -2.17 8.98
N PHE A 24 6.91 -2.39 9.56
CA PHE A 24 7.08 -2.35 11.02
C PHE A 24 7.16 -0.94 11.62
N ASP A 25 7.35 0.09 10.78
CA ASP A 25 7.43 1.48 11.25
C ASP A 25 6.06 2.00 11.74
N ASN A 26 4.97 1.31 11.36
CA ASN A 26 3.62 1.62 11.78
C ASN A 26 2.95 0.38 12.38
N ILE A 27 3.27 0.08 13.64
CA ILE A 27 2.75 -1.09 14.37
C ILE A 27 1.21 -1.11 14.40
N GLY A 28 0.58 0.05 14.53
CA GLY A 28 -0.88 0.15 14.54
C GLY A 28 -1.50 -0.24 13.19
N LEU A 29 -0.92 0.23 12.08
CA LEU A 29 -1.34 -0.16 10.72
C LEU A 29 -1.00 -1.63 10.43
N CYS A 30 0.12 -2.13 10.94
CA CYS A 30 0.51 -3.53 10.84
C CYS A 30 -0.54 -4.43 11.51
N ALA A 31 -0.88 -4.14 12.77
CA ALA A 31 -1.89 -4.87 13.51
C ALA A 31 -3.26 -4.82 12.83
N LEU A 32 -3.70 -3.65 12.36
CA LEU A 32 -4.96 -3.51 11.63
C LEU A 32 -4.96 -4.32 10.33
N THR A 33 -3.90 -4.22 9.54
CA THR A 33 -3.81 -4.91 8.24
C THR A 33 -3.70 -6.42 8.41
N PHE A 34 -3.07 -6.88 9.49
CA PHE A 34 -2.99 -8.30 9.82
C PHE A 34 -4.33 -8.86 10.32
N CYS A 35 -5.03 -8.13 11.20
CA CYS A 35 -6.33 -8.57 11.74
C CYS A 35 -7.48 -8.40 10.73
N CYS A 36 -7.48 -7.33 9.96
CA CYS A 36 -8.57 -6.91 9.07
C CYS A 36 -8.01 -6.35 7.74
N PRO A 37 -7.35 -7.18 6.90
CA PRO A 37 -6.75 -6.72 5.64
C PRO A 37 -7.77 -6.10 4.68
N CYS A 38 -9.04 -6.53 4.75
CA CYS A 38 -10.15 -5.99 3.96
C CYS A 38 -10.42 -4.52 4.23
N VAL A 39 -10.20 -4.04 5.45
CA VAL A 39 -10.40 -2.64 5.81
C VAL A 39 -9.32 -1.78 5.16
N THR A 40 -8.06 -2.24 5.22
CA THR A 40 -6.94 -1.55 4.57
C THR A 40 -7.10 -1.55 3.05
N ALA A 41 -7.45 -2.70 2.45
CA ALA A 41 -7.68 -2.83 1.01
C ALA A 41 -8.84 -1.94 0.52
N GLY A 42 -9.97 -1.93 1.25
CA GLY A 42 -11.11 -1.08 0.93
C GLY A 42 -10.76 0.41 1.00
N LYS A 43 -10.04 0.84 2.04
CA LYS A 43 -9.60 2.23 2.19
C LYS A 43 -8.59 2.65 1.10
N ASN A 44 -7.69 1.75 0.69
CA ASN A 44 -6.79 2.00 -0.42
C ASN A 44 -7.55 2.20 -1.74
N ALA A 45 -8.57 1.38 -1.98
CA ALA A 45 -9.45 1.49 -3.14
C ALA A 45 -10.24 2.82 -3.11
N GLU A 46 -10.78 3.20 -1.95
CA GLU A 46 -11.47 4.47 -1.75
C GLU A 46 -10.58 5.67 -2.09
N ALA A 47 -9.30 5.62 -1.73
CA ALA A 47 -8.34 6.68 -2.02
C ALA A 47 -8.07 6.88 -3.53
N VAL A 48 -8.39 5.89 -4.37
CA VAL A 48 -8.33 5.99 -5.84
C VAL A 48 -9.70 6.13 -6.51
N GLY A 49 -10.75 6.38 -5.72
CA GLY A 49 -12.11 6.62 -6.21
C GLY A 49 -12.94 5.36 -6.47
N GLU A 50 -12.56 4.23 -5.89
CA GLU A 50 -13.32 2.97 -5.94
C GLU A 50 -14.17 2.75 -4.68
N ASP A 51 -15.14 1.85 -4.76
CA ASP A 51 -16.03 1.54 -3.63
C ASP A 51 -15.30 0.74 -2.54
N CYS A 52 -15.13 1.35 -1.35
CA CYS A 52 -14.48 0.77 -0.18
C CYS A 52 -15.02 -0.63 0.19
N LEU A 53 -16.34 -0.77 0.28
CA LEU A 53 -16.99 -2.04 0.65
C LEU A 53 -16.85 -3.12 -0.43
N LYS A 54 -16.93 -2.75 -1.71
CA LYS A 54 -16.81 -3.72 -2.81
C LYS A 54 -15.40 -4.25 -2.91
N PHE A 55 -14.40 -3.37 -2.90
CA PHE A 55 -13.00 -3.77 -2.99
C PHE A 55 -12.49 -4.43 -1.70
N GLY A 56 -12.99 -4.02 -0.53
CA GLY A 56 -12.72 -4.71 0.73
C GLY A 56 -13.34 -6.12 0.78
N LEU A 57 -14.49 -6.34 0.14
CA LEU A 57 -15.04 -7.69 0.00
C LEU A 57 -14.26 -8.50 -1.04
N TYR A 58 -13.90 -7.91 -2.18
CA TYR A 58 -13.11 -8.59 -3.19
C TYR A 58 -11.76 -9.04 -2.65
N SER A 59 -11.11 -8.24 -1.80
CA SER A 59 -9.80 -8.57 -1.23
C SER A 59 -9.78 -9.88 -0.43
N VAL A 60 -10.92 -10.36 0.07
CA VAL A 60 -11.02 -11.64 0.81
C VAL A 60 -11.42 -12.83 -0.08
N LEU A 61 -11.76 -12.60 -1.36
CA LEU A 61 -12.22 -13.63 -2.30
C LEU A 61 -11.07 -14.29 -3.08
N GLY A 62 -10.04 -14.76 -2.37
CA GLY A 62 -8.95 -15.57 -2.95
C GLY A 62 -8.30 -14.93 -4.19
N PRO A 63 -8.27 -15.60 -5.36
CA PRO A 63 -7.67 -15.05 -6.58
C PRO A 63 -8.29 -13.71 -7.03
N MET A 64 -9.58 -13.52 -6.79
CA MET A 64 -10.25 -12.25 -7.09
C MET A 64 -9.74 -11.13 -6.19
N GLY A 65 -9.36 -11.46 -4.95
CA GLY A 65 -8.70 -10.54 -4.04
C GLY A 65 -7.34 -10.08 -4.55
N MET A 66 -6.51 -11.03 -4.99
CA MET A 66 -5.20 -10.71 -5.58
C MET A 66 -5.33 -9.80 -6.81
N TYR A 67 -6.30 -10.08 -7.69
CA TYR A 67 -6.59 -9.23 -8.84
C TYR A 67 -7.04 -7.82 -8.42
N SER A 68 -8.00 -7.72 -7.50
CA SER A 68 -8.56 -6.44 -7.04
C SER A 68 -7.51 -5.55 -6.36
N MET A 69 -6.61 -6.15 -5.59
CA MET A 69 -5.55 -5.46 -4.90
C MET A 69 -4.43 -5.03 -5.87
N ALA A 70 -4.02 -5.90 -6.81
CA ALA A 70 -3.09 -5.53 -7.87
C ALA A 70 -3.64 -4.41 -8.78
N TYR A 71 -4.94 -4.44 -9.08
CA TYR A 71 -5.64 -3.41 -9.83
C TYR A 71 -5.61 -2.06 -9.08
N THR A 72 -5.96 -2.09 -7.79
CA THR A 72 -5.93 -0.90 -6.91
C THR A 72 -4.53 -0.31 -6.85
N ARG A 73 -3.50 -1.15 -6.70
CA ARG A 73 -2.10 -0.72 -6.70
C ARG A 73 -1.67 -0.05 -7.99
N THR A 74 -2.06 -0.60 -9.14
CA THR A 74 -1.79 0.01 -10.45
C THR A 74 -2.47 1.38 -10.55
N LYS A 75 -3.68 1.55 -10.01
CA LYS A 75 -4.34 2.86 -9.96
C LYS A 75 -3.63 3.85 -9.04
N ILE A 76 -3.18 3.41 -7.86
CA ILE A 76 -2.39 4.25 -6.94
C ILE A 76 -1.13 4.73 -7.64
N ALA A 77 -0.39 3.80 -8.27
CA ALA A 77 0.82 4.14 -9.00
C ALA A 77 0.55 5.13 -10.14
N ALA A 78 -0.52 4.93 -10.92
CA ALA A 78 -0.91 5.85 -11.99
C ALA A 78 -1.26 7.26 -11.46
N LYS A 79 -1.95 7.35 -10.31
CA LYS A 79 -2.32 8.62 -9.67
C LYS A 79 -1.09 9.38 -9.16
N GLU A 80 -0.09 8.67 -8.67
CA GLU A 80 1.15 9.22 -8.12
C GLU A 80 2.27 9.39 -9.17
N GLY A 81 2.03 9.02 -10.43
CA GLY A 81 3.05 9.06 -11.50
C GLY A 81 4.19 8.05 -11.31
N ILE A 82 3.94 6.96 -10.58
CA ILE A 82 4.91 5.89 -10.31
C ILE A 82 4.85 4.88 -11.48
N PRO A 83 6.01 4.51 -12.08
CA PRO A 83 6.05 3.43 -13.04
C PRO A 83 5.74 2.10 -12.33
N ALA A 84 4.57 1.54 -12.57
CA ALA A 84 4.18 0.22 -12.08
C ALA A 84 3.36 -0.53 -13.14
N ASP A 85 3.72 -1.77 -13.39
CA ASP A 85 2.96 -2.65 -14.27
C ASP A 85 2.09 -3.63 -13.46
N PHE A 86 0.98 -4.06 -14.06
CA PHE A 86 0.02 -4.94 -13.39
C PHE A 86 0.61 -6.32 -13.08
N ALA A 87 1.50 -6.85 -13.92
CA ALA A 87 2.06 -8.20 -13.74
C ALA A 87 3.01 -8.25 -12.53
N THR A 88 3.88 -7.24 -12.39
CA THR A 88 4.73 -7.05 -11.21
C THR A 88 3.89 -6.85 -9.96
N ASN A 89 2.82 -6.04 -10.02
CA ASN A 89 1.92 -5.85 -8.89
C ASN A 89 1.23 -7.16 -8.47
N LEU A 90 0.83 -8.00 -9.43
CA LEU A 90 0.25 -9.31 -9.15
C LEU A 90 1.27 -10.23 -8.42
N LEU A 91 2.53 -10.21 -8.85
CA LEU A 91 3.62 -10.96 -8.20
C LEU A 91 3.92 -10.44 -6.78
N ILE A 92 3.91 -9.12 -6.59
CA ILE A 92 4.06 -8.48 -5.28
C ILE A 92 2.95 -8.98 -4.34
N TYR A 93 1.70 -9.00 -4.79
CA TYR A 93 0.58 -9.52 -3.99
C TYR A 93 0.62 -11.03 -3.76
N GLY A 94 1.28 -11.79 -4.64
CA GLY A 94 1.54 -13.22 -4.43
C GLY A 94 2.64 -13.52 -3.41
N THR A 95 3.52 -12.56 -3.11
CA THR A 95 4.70 -12.77 -2.24
C THR A 95 4.60 -12.02 -0.91
N VAL A 96 4.15 -10.77 -0.93
CA VAL A 96 4.13 -9.86 0.23
C VAL A 96 2.83 -9.03 0.30
N PRO A 97 1.64 -9.66 0.32
CA PRO A 97 0.36 -8.95 0.23
C PRO A 97 0.14 -7.94 1.36
N CYS A 98 0.50 -8.29 2.60
CA CYS A 98 0.33 -7.39 3.75
C CYS A 98 1.21 -6.14 3.61
N CYS A 99 2.48 -6.32 3.25
CA CYS A 99 3.41 -5.21 3.11
C CYS A 99 3.02 -4.27 1.96
N ALA A 100 2.51 -4.85 0.86
CA ALA A 100 1.98 -4.07 -0.26
C ALA A 100 0.77 -3.21 0.15
N LEU A 101 -0.19 -3.78 0.88
CA LEU A 101 -1.36 -3.04 1.41
C LEU A 101 -0.96 -1.89 2.33
N MET A 102 0.05 -2.11 3.17
CA MET A 102 0.52 -1.09 4.10
C MET A 102 1.27 0.03 3.39
N GLN A 103 2.15 -0.30 2.45
CA GLN A 103 2.84 0.69 1.64
C GLN A 103 1.83 1.58 0.88
N GLU A 104 0.79 0.98 0.31
CA GLU A 104 -0.29 1.72 -0.34
C GLU A 104 -1.07 2.61 0.62
N ALA A 105 -1.36 2.10 1.83
CA ALA A 105 -2.06 2.87 2.84
C ALA A 105 -1.25 4.07 3.33
N GLN A 106 0.08 3.94 3.40
CA GLN A 106 1.00 5.03 3.72
C GLN A 106 1.20 5.99 2.55
N GLN A 107 1.25 5.49 1.30
CA GLN A 107 1.32 6.33 0.11
C GLN A 107 0.11 7.27 0.04
N MET A 108 -1.08 6.69 0.20
CA MET A 108 -2.36 7.38 0.03
C MET A 108 -2.89 8.01 1.31
N GLU A 109 -2.24 7.77 2.45
CA GLU A 109 -2.74 8.13 3.79
C GLU A 109 -4.19 7.67 4.00
N SER A 110 -4.54 6.52 3.41
CA SER A 110 -5.90 5.99 3.34
C SER A 110 -6.42 5.52 4.70
N VAL A 111 -5.49 5.13 5.58
CA VAL A 111 -5.78 4.70 6.95
C VAL A 111 -5.12 5.65 7.94
N LYS A 112 -5.93 6.44 8.64
CA LYS A 112 -5.49 7.24 9.78
C LYS A 112 -5.48 6.37 11.04
N VAL A 113 -4.34 5.73 11.33
CA VAL A 113 -4.09 5.10 12.63
C VAL A 113 -3.29 6.08 13.49
N PRO A 114 -3.69 6.37 14.74
CA PRO A 114 -2.87 7.16 15.65
C PRO A 114 -1.48 6.54 15.74
N GLN A 115 -0.47 7.25 15.25
CA GLN A 115 0.91 6.87 15.50
C GLN A 115 1.23 7.28 16.94
N PRO A 116 1.76 6.40 17.80
CA PRO A 116 2.45 6.88 18.99
C PRO A 116 3.59 7.76 18.48
N THR A 117 3.45 9.07 18.68
CA THR A 117 4.54 9.97 18.33
C THR A 117 5.66 9.73 19.32
N ALA A 118 6.93 9.73 18.88
CA ALA A 118 8.09 9.60 19.77
C ALA A 118 8.09 10.64 20.93
N GLN A 119 7.26 11.68 20.83
CA GLN A 119 7.04 12.69 21.86
C GLN A 119 6.15 12.20 23.03
N GLU A 120 5.25 11.24 22.81
CA GLU A 120 4.39 10.69 23.88
C GLU A 120 5.12 9.67 24.77
N GLU A 121 6.08 8.91 24.23
CA GLU A 121 6.87 7.96 25.03
C GLU A 121 7.80 8.67 26.02
N MET A 122 8.34 9.84 25.65
CA MET A 122 9.22 10.64 26.53
C MET A 122 8.49 11.36 27.67
N THR A 123 7.17 11.55 27.58
CA THR A 123 6.38 12.25 28.62
C THR A 123 5.81 11.29 29.67
N ARG A 124 6.15 9.99 29.59
CA ARG A 124 5.62 8.94 30.46
C ARG A 124 6.68 8.26 31.33
N GLU A 125 7.85 8.88 31.49
CA GLU A 125 8.88 8.49 32.48
C GLU A 125 9.05 9.57 33.55
#